data_AF-A0AAE0KHZ7-F1
#
_entry.id   AF-A0AAE0KHZ7-F1
#
_cell.length_a   1.000
_cell.length_b   1.000
_cell.length_c   1.000
_cell.angle_alpha   90.00
_cell.angle_beta   90.00
_cell.angle_gamma   90.00
#
_symmetry.space_group_name_H-M   'P 1'
#
loop_
_entity.id
_entity.type
_entity.pdbx_description
1 polymer ?
#
loop_
_entity_poly.entity_id
_entity_poly.type
_entity_poly.pdbx_seq_one_letter_code
_entity_poly.pdbx_strand_id
1 'polypeptide(L)'
;MPQDMPPAGGYDPVQFKRNLPSSRFRPGTLLAIGGTIMVYGWWRLIIGIREQNELGREKMWSRIHLIPALQAEEDRDLVRRHLADQAREKALLGENIKVYNSDRYVRPTYAVTPGYTTK
;
A
#
# COMPACT_ATOMS: atom_id res chain seq x y z
N MET A 1 -64.58 50.36 -32.33
CA MET A 1 -63.40 50.18 -31.45
C MET A 1 -62.17 50.42 -32.31
N PRO A 2 -61.22 51.26 -31.88
CA PRO A 2 -59.99 51.47 -32.63
C PRO A 2 -59.21 50.15 -32.74
N GLN A 3 -58.76 49.84 -33.95
CA GLN A 3 -58.00 48.62 -34.26
C GLN A 3 -56.53 48.85 -33.92
N ASP A 4 -55.94 47.95 -33.12
CA ASP A 4 -54.54 48.04 -32.73
C ASP A 4 -53.66 47.70 -33.94
N MET A 5 -52.80 48.63 -34.33
CA MET A 5 -52.02 48.56 -35.57
C MET A 5 -50.53 48.67 -35.28
N PRO A 6 -49.67 47.99 -36.06
CA PRO A 6 -48.23 48.08 -35.86
C PRO A 6 -47.74 49.52 -36.07
N PRO A 7 -46.63 49.93 -35.43
CA PRO A 7 -46.01 51.22 -35.67
C PRO A 7 -45.72 51.43 -37.16
N ALA A 8 -45.82 52.67 -37.66
CA ALA A 8 -45.59 53.00 -39.07
C ALA A 8 -44.19 52.60 -39.59
N GLY A 9 -43.22 52.40 -38.70
CA GLY A 9 -41.86 51.92 -39.00
C GLY A 9 -41.60 50.44 -38.72
N GLY A 10 -42.61 49.66 -38.31
CA GLY A 10 -42.46 48.26 -37.90
C GLY A 10 -41.87 48.07 -36.50
N TYR A 11 -41.70 46.81 -36.09
CA TYR A 11 -41.03 46.44 -34.84
C TYR A 11 -39.53 46.23 -35.05
N ASP A 12 -38.75 46.44 -34.00
CA ASP A 12 -37.33 46.14 -34.01
C ASP A 12 -37.06 44.65 -34.31
N PRO A 13 -35.93 44.34 -34.97
CA PRO A 13 -35.60 42.97 -35.32
C PRO A 13 -35.33 42.14 -34.06
N VAL A 14 -36.18 41.14 -33.84
CA VAL A 14 -35.99 40.16 -32.75
C VAL A 14 -34.94 39.13 -33.16
N GLN A 15 -33.95 38.89 -32.30
CA GLN A 15 -32.94 37.86 -32.52
C GLN A 15 -33.55 36.46 -32.39
N PHE A 16 -33.88 35.83 -33.51
CA PHE A 16 -34.42 34.47 -33.58
C PHE A 16 -33.35 33.36 -33.64
N LYS A 17 -32.07 33.74 -33.84
CA LYS A 17 -30.95 32.80 -33.95
C LYS A 17 -30.31 32.51 -32.60
N ARG A 18 -29.81 31.28 -32.44
CA ARG A 18 -29.06 30.85 -31.25
C ARG A 18 -27.76 31.67 -31.10
N ASN A 19 -27.60 32.33 -29.96
CA ASN A 19 -26.38 33.06 -29.61
C ASN A 19 -25.50 32.21 -28.67
N LEU A 20 -24.80 31.20 -29.22
CA LEU A 20 -23.86 30.40 -28.44
C LEU A 20 -22.42 30.88 -28.69
N PRO A 21 -21.77 31.51 -27.70
CA PRO A 21 -20.37 31.91 -27.84
C PRO A 21 -19.46 30.68 -27.87
N SER A 22 -18.39 30.74 -28.68
CA SER A 22 -17.37 29.69 -28.74
C SER A 22 -16.61 29.58 -27.41
N SER A 23 -16.17 28.36 -27.08
CA SER A 23 -15.39 28.11 -25.87
C SER A 23 -14.16 29.01 -25.76
N ARG A 24 -13.86 29.45 -24.53
CA ARG A 24 -12.88 30.50 -24.22
C ARG A 24 -11.44 30.11 -24.55
N PHE A 25 -11.09 28.84 -24.46
CA PHE A 25 -9.73 28.34 -24.69
C PHE A 25 -9.70 27.35 -25.84
N ARG A 26 -8.66 27.45 -26.66
CA ARG A 26 -8.43 26.49 -27.73
C ARG A 26 -8.00 25.14 -27.12
N PRO A 27 -8.35 23.99 -27.71
CA PRO A 27 -7.94 22.69 -27.17
C PRO A 27 -6.43 22.56 -26.94
N GLY A 28 -5.61 23.11 -27.84
CA GLY A 28 -4.15 23.09 -27.71
C GLY A 28 -3.62 23.84 -26.47
N THR A 29 -4.26 24.94 -26.05
CA THR A 29 -3.82 25.67 -24.85
C THR A 29 -4.13 24.90 -23.57
N LEU A 30 -5.26 24.18 -23.55
CA LEU A 30 -5.62 23.32 -22.42
C LEU A 30 -4.66 22.14 -22.28
N LEU A 31 -4.27 21.53 -23.40
CA LEU A 31 -3.27 20.46 -23.42
C LEU A 31 -1.90 20.93 -22.97
N ALA A 32 -1.48 22.13 -23.37
CA ALA A 32 -0.21 22.71 -22.93
C ALA A 32 -0.20 22.93 -21.41
N ILE A 33 -1.26 23.53 -20.85
CA ILE A 33 -1.40 23.76 -19.40
C ILE A 33 -1.39 22.43 -18.64
N GLY A 34 -2.19 21.46 -19.09
CA GLY A 34 -2.23 20.12 -18.50
C GLY A 34 -0.86 19.44 -18.56
N GLY A 35 -0.17 19.53 -19.69
CA GLY A 35 1.18 18.99 -19.87
C GLY A 35 2.18 19.59 -18.89
N THR A 36 2.18 20.92 -18.71
CA THR A 36 3.09 21.58 -17.76
C THR A 36 2.82 21.16 -16.32
N ILE A 37 1.56 21.07 -15.90
CA ILE A 37 1.19 20.61 -14.56
C ILE A 37 1.66 19.16 -14.34
N MET A 38 1.46 18.29 -15.33
CA MET A 38 1.88 16.90 -15.25
C MET A 38 3.40 16.78 -15.13
N VAL A 39 4.17 17.50 -15.95
CA VAL A 39 5.65 17.51 -15.87
C VAL A 39 6.13 17.95 -14.49
N TYR A 40 5.53 19.01 -13.92
CA TYR A 40 5.85 19.46 -12.57
C TYR A 40 5.50 18.42 -11.51
N GLY A 41 4.34 17.78 -11.63
CA GLY A 41 3.90 16.68 -10.75
C GLY A 41 4.87 15.51 -10.75
N TRP A 42 5.31 15.06 -11.93
CA TRP A 42 6.30 13.99 -12.07
C TRP A 42 7.65 14.37 -11.45
N TRP A 43 8.11 15.61 -11.66
CA TRP A 43 9.36 16.08 -11.06
C TRP A 43 9.32 16.04 -9.52
N ARG A 44 8.24 16.54 -8.90
CA ARG A 44 8.05 16.50 -7.44
C ARG A 44 7.95 15.07 -6.91
N LEU A 45 7.25 14.20 -7.63
CA LEU A 45 7.08 12.79 -7.25
C LEU A 45 8.43 12.05 -7.23
N ILE A 46 9.27 12.25 -8.26
CA ILE A 46 10.59 11.60 -8.34
C ILE A 46 11.47 11.99 -7.15
N ILE A 47 11.42 13.26 -6.72
CA ILE A 47 12.14 13.71 -5.51
C ILE A 47 11.63 12.95 -4.27
N GLY A 48 10.30 12.86 -4.10
CA GLY A 48 9.70 12.13 -2.97
C GLY A 48 10.03 10.62 -2.97
N ILE A 49 10.07 9.97 -4.14
CA ILE A 49 10.48 8.56 -4.24
C ILE A 49 11.92 8.36 -3.78
N ARG A 50 12.83 9.28 -4.14
CA ARG A 50 14.22 9.21 -3.70
C ARG A 50 14.34 9.29 -2.19
N GLU A 51 13.59 10.21 -1.57
CA GLU A 51 13.54 10.35 -0.12
C GLU A 51 12.98 9.09 0.56
N GLN A 52 11.87 8.54 0.06
CA GLN A 52 11.29 7.29 0.57
C GLN A 52 12.26 6.11 0.47
N ASN A 53 13.07 6.03 -0.58
CA ASN A 53 14.07 4.99 -0.73
C ASN A 53 15.20 5.13 0.31
N GLU A 54 15.61 6.35 0.64
CA GLU A 54 16.59 6.59 1.71
C GLU A 54 16.04 6.22 3.09
N LEU A 55 14.78 6.59 3.40
CA LEU A 55 14.10 6.15 4.63
C LEU A 55 13.94 4.63 4.69
N GLY A 56 13.61 4.00 3.56
CA GLY A 56 13.54 2.55 3.43
C GLY A 56 14.89 1.88 3.68
N ARG A 57 15.98 2.50 3.20
CA ARG A 57 17.35 2.05 3.45
C ARG A 57 17.69 2.17 4.93
N GLU A 58 17.44 3.31 5.56
CA GLU A 58 17.66 3.52 7.00
C GLU A 58 16.92 2.46 7.83
N LYS A 59 15.63 2.24 7.54
CA LYS A 59 14.82 1.20 8.19
C LYS A 59 15.38 -0.22 7.99
N MET A 60 15.93 -0.51 6.82
CA MET A 60 16.54 -1.81 6.55
C MET A 60 17.84 -1.97 7.36
N TRP A 61 18.68 -0.95 7.40
CA TRP A 61 19.91 -0.97 8.18
C TRP A 61 19.65 -1.10 9.68
N SER A 62 18.65 -0.40 10.23
CA SER A 62 18.29 -0.58 11.64
C SER A 62 17.87 -2.01 11.93
N ARG A 63 17.12 -2.65 11.01
CA ARG A 63 16.78 -4.08 11.12
C ARG A 63 18.00 -4.99 11.06
N ILE A 64 18.91 -4.81 10.10
CA ILE A 64 20.10 -5.64 9.95
C ILE A 64 20.94 -5.66 11.23
N HIS A 65 21.06 -4.53 11.91
CA HIS A 65 21.80 -4.45 13.17
C HIS A 65 21.08 -5.10 14.37
N LEU A 66 19.74 -5.15 14.35
CA LEU A 66 18.94 -5.75 15.42
C LEU A 66 18.69 -7.25 15.22
N ILE A 67 18.64 -7.72 13.97
CA ILE A 67 18.36 -9.12 13.62
C ILE A 67 19.24 -10.12 14.38
N PRO A 68 20.57 -9.94 14.52
CA PRO A 68 21.40 -10.91 15.23
C PRO A 68 21.00 -11.11 16.69
N ALA A 69 20.61 -10.04 17.39
CA ALA A 69 20.17 -10.11 18.78
C ALA A 69 18.81 -10.83 18.88
N LEU A 70 17.84 -10.45 18.04
CA LEU A 70 16.52 -11.06 18.01
C LEU A 70 16.58 -12.54 17.62
N GLN A 71 17.41 -12.90 16.63
CA GLN A 71 17.62 -14.28 16.22
C GLN A 71 18.24 -15.10 17.35
N ALA A 72 19.23 -14.56 18.06
CA ALA A 72 19.84 -15.26 19.19
C ALA A 72 18.86 -15.47 20.36
N GLU A 73 17.96 -14.51 20.61
CA GLU A 73 16.89 -14.67 21.59
C GLU A 73 15.89 -15.77 21.19
N GLU A 74 15.47 -15.80 19.92
CA GLU A 74 14.58 -16.83 19.39
C GLU A 74 15.24 -18.21 19.44
N ASP A 75 16.49 -18.34 18.97
CA ASP A 75 17.23 -19.60 18.95
C ASP A 75 17.36 -20.20 20.37
N ARG A 76 17.62 -19.35 21.38
CA ARG A 76 17.66 -19.78 22.80
C ARG A 76 16.32 -20.32 23.28
N ASP A 77 15.21 -19.67 22.90
CA ASP A 77 13.87 -20.14 23.28
C ASP A 77 13.47 -21.43 22.56
N LEU A 78 13.84 -21.56 21.30
CA LEU A 78 13.57 -22.77 20.54
C LEU A 78 14.31 -23.97 21.09
N VAL A 79 15.59 -23.83 21.42
CA VAL A 79 16.36 -24.91 22.07
C VAL A 79 15.73 -25.29 23.40
N ARG A 80 15.30 -24.31 24.20
CA ARG A 80 14.62 -24.57 25.48
C ARG A 80 13.34 -25.39 25.30
N ARG A 81 12.48 -24.99 24.35
CA ARG A 81 11.22 -25.70 24.06
C ARG A 81 11.50 -27.09 23.52
N HIS A 82 12.45 -27.23 22.60
CA HIS A 82 12.82 -28.50 22.00
C HIS A 82 13.31 -29.51 23.03
N LEU A 83 14.21 -29.09 23.94
CA LEU A 83 14.71 -29.95 25.01
C LEU A 83 13.60 -30.33 26.02
N ALA A 84 12.69 -29.40 26.32
CA ALA A 84 11.54 -29.68 27.19
C ALA A 84 10.58 -30.68 26.54
N ASP A 85 10.33 -30.57 25.24
CA ASP A 85 9.49 -31.48 24.49
C ASP A 85 10.12 -32.88 24.41
N GLN A 86 11.42 -32.98 24.15
CA GLN A 86 12.16 -34.25 24.20
C GLN A 86 12.12 -34.90 25.59
N ALA A 87 12.25 -34.12 26.67
CA ALA A 87 12.14 -34.64 28.03
C ALA A 87 10.73 -35.18 28.32
N ARG A 88 9.69 -34.49 27.83
CA ARG A 88 8.28 -34.88 27.96
C ARG A 88 7.97 -36.14 27.15
N GLU A 89 8.43 -36.21 25.90
CA GLU A 89 8.28 -37.39 25.05
C GLU A 89 8.96 -38.61 25.68
N LYS A 90 10.21 -38.47 26.15
CA LYS A 90 10.91 -39.53 26.85
C LYS A 90 10.18 -40.00 28.13
N ALA A 91 9.57 -39.09 28.88
CA ALA A 91 8.80 -39.46 30.07
C ALA A 91 7.49 -40.21 29.75
N LEU A 92 6.84 -39.89 28.62
CA LEU A 92 5.55 -40.50 28.22
C LEU A 92 5.72 -41.79 27.40
N LEU A 93 6.71 -41.82 26.51
CA LEU A 93 6.94 -42.87 25.52
C LEU A 93 8.18 -43.73 25.82
N GLY A 94 8.97 -43.36 26.83
CA GLY A 94 10.19 -44.06 27.24
C GLY A 94 11.44 -43.68 26.45
N GLU A 95 11.30 -43.36 25.17
CA GLU A 95 12.42 -43.02 24.26
C GLU A 95 12.06 -41.88 23.30
N ASN A 96 13.09 -41.24 22.73
CA ASN A 96 12.94 -40.20 21.70
C ASN A 96 13.02 -40.84 20.31
N ILE A 97 11.98 -40.67 19.50
CA ILE A 97 11.89 -41.29 18.17
C ILE A 97 12.50 -40.36 17.11
N LYS A 98 13.54 -40.83 16.41
CA LYS A 98 14.12 -40.11 15.27
C LYS A 98 13.24 -40.31 14.02
N VAL A 99 12.56 -39.25 13.58
CA VAL A 99 11.70 -39.28 12.39
C VAL A 99 12.49 -39.20 11.08
N TYR A 100 13.53 -38.37 11.04
CA TYR A 100 14.37 -38.18 9.85
C TYR A 100 15.67 -38.94 9.99
N ASN A 101 16.12 -39.64 8.94
CA ASN A 101 17.37 -40.40 8.97
C ASN A 101 18.65 -39.52 8.95
N SER A 102 18.54 -38.22 8.65
CA SER A 102 19.68 -37.31 8.62
C SER A 102 20.09 -36.83 10.01
N ASP A 103 21.36 -36.40 10.15
CA ASP A 103 21.89 -35.81 11.38
C ASP A 103 21.75 -34.27 11.42
N ARG A 104 21.07 -33.70 10.42
CA ARG A 104 20.79 -32.26 10.37
C ARG A 104 19.68 -31.92 11.35
N TYR A 105 19.85 -30.84 12.10
CA TYR A 105 18.77 -30.29 12.91
C TYR A 105 17.61 -29.83 12.03
N VAL A 106 16.43 -30.38 12.30
CA VAL A 106 15.17 -29.96 11.68
C VAL A 106 14.31 -29.32 12.75
N ARG A 107 13.94 -28.06 12.54
CA ARG A 107 13.08 -27.31 13.46
C ARG A 107 11.69 -27.95 13.47
N PRO A 108 11.10 -28.25 14.65
CA PRO A 108 9.74 -28.78 14.72
C PRO A 108 8.74 -27.79 14.10
N THR A 109 7.90 -28.27 13.18
CA THR A 109 6.88 -27.45 12.49
C THR A 109 5.69 -27.13 13.38
N TYR A 110 5.33 -28.06 14.26
CA TYR A 110 4.19 -27.94 15.16
C TYR A 110 4.68 -27.90 16.60
N ALA A 111 4.13 -26.99 17.38
CA ALA A 111 4.31 -26.93 18.82
C ALA A 111 2.98 -27.27 19.50
N VAL A 112 3.04 -28.08 20.55
CA VAL A 112 1.85 -28.39 21.35
C VAL A 112 1.44 -27.11 22.09
N THR A 113 0.28 -26.57 21.75
CA THR A 113 -0.32 -25.44 22.47
C THR A 113 -1.31 -25.97 23.52
N PRO A 114 -1.45 -25.30 24.67
CA PRO A 114 -2.41 -25.71 25.68
C PRO A 114 -3.84 -25.62 25.12
N GLY A 115 -4.62 -26.68 25.29
CA GLY A 115 -6.00 -26.76 24.79
C GLY A 115 -6.97 -25.76 25.43
N TYR A 116 -6.62 -25.23 26.60
CA TYR A 116 -7.34 -24.15 27.26
C TYR A 116 -6.35 -23.03 27.59
N THR A 117 -6.61 -21.84 27.07
CA THR A 117 -5.89 -20.63 27.48
C THR A 117 -6.62 -20.00 28.65
N THR A 118 -5.91 -19.78 29.76
CA THR A 118 -6.43 -18.94 30.84
C THR A 118 -6.56 -17.52 30.28
N LYS A 119 -7.79 -17.03 30.17
CA LYS A 119 -8.05 -15.62 29.85
C LYS A 119 -7.66 -14.73 31.01
#